data_AF-A0A9X6AEH8-F1
#
_entry.id   AF-A0A9X6AEH8-F1
#
_cell.length_a   1.000
_cell.length_b   1.000
_cell.length_c   1.000
_cell.angle_alpha   90.00
_cell.angle_beta   90.00
_cell.angle_gamma   90.00
#
_symmetry.space_group_name_H-M   'P 1'
#
loop_
_entity.id
_entity.type
_entity.pdbx_description
1 polymer ?
#
loop_
_entity_poly.entity_id
_entity_poly.type
_entity_poly.pdbx_seq_one_letter_code
_entity_poly.pdbx_strand_id
1 'polypeptide(L)'
;FNYTTEPDVLKAFTGQDTRVWTPREVLAAAVRHDPLFAPGTSYSYSNTNYTALGLIAEKVTGHTLGDLVQERIAGPLHLKNTYLVTGFGETKNPRLAHGYEPDAAHVGPLLPPYAPAGTAFAGPARSAGYVDTTGINASTLWAAGGMVSTAQDWTRFSSALISGKLLPPAL
;
A
#
# COMPACT_ATOMS: atom_id res chain seq x y z
N PHE A 1 -4.94 -12.94 8.48
CA PHE A 1 -3.56 -13.15 8.00
C PHE A 1 -3.12 -11.92 7.19
N ASN A 2 -1.90 -11.44 7.35
CA ASN A 2 -1.39 -10.26 6.62
C ASN A 2 -0.60 -10.71 5.38
N TYR A 3 -1.05 -10.38 4.15
CA TYR A 3 -0.41 -10.89 2.94
C TYR A 3 1.07 -10.51 2.80
N THR A 4 1.56 -9.46 3.47
CA THR A 4 2.98 -9.09 3.41
C THR A 4 3.88 -10.08 4.15
N THR A 5 3.31 -11.07 4.84
CA THR A 5 4.04 -12.21 5.40
C THR A 5 4.07 -13.42 4.45
N GLU A 6 3.35 -13.39 3.33
CA GLU A 6 3.48 -14.40 2.27
C GLU A 6 4.79 -14.22 1.52
N PRO A 7 5.64 -15.27 1.38
CA PRO A 7 6.94 -15.14 0.74
C PRO A 7 6.90 -14.54 -0.67
N ASP A 8 5.92 -14.93 -1.49
CA ASP A 8 5.82 -14.44 -2.87
C ASP A 8 5.34 -12.98 -2.94
N VAL A 9 4.41 -12.60 -2.07
CA VAL A 9 3.93 -11.21 -2.02
C VAL A 9 4.98 -10.30 -1.38
N LEU A 10 5.74 -10.80 -0.40
CA LEU A 10 6.85 -10.09 0.22
C LEU A 10 7.95 -9.78 -0.79
N LYS A 11 8.31 -10.71 -1.67
CA LYS A 11 9.27 -10.44 -2.77
C LYS A 11 8.79 -9.31 -3.67
N ALA A 12 7.51 -9.26 -3.99
CA ALA A 12 6.95 -8.17 -4.80
C ALA A 12 6.95 -6.84 -4.04
N PHE A 13 6.58 -6.86 -2.75
CA PHE A 13 6.62 -5.71 -1.86
C PHE A 13 8.04 -5.12 -1.71
N THR A 14 9.07 -5.97 -1.69
CA THR A 14 10.47 -5.53 -1.60
C THR A 14 11.11 -5.24 -2.97
N GLY A 15 10.36 -5.35 -4.07
CA GLY A 15 10.85 -5.11 -5.43
C GLY A 15 11.71 -6.24 -6.01
N GLN A 16 11.86 -7.36 -5.30
CA GLN A 16 12.54 -8.57 -5.78
C GLN A 16 11.71 -9.34 -6.83
N ASP A 17 10.40 -9.12 -6.86
CA ASP A 17 9.50 -9.47 -7.97
C ASP A 17 8.91 -8.18 -8.58
N THR A 18 9.07 -8.00 -9.89
CA THR A 18 8.60 -6.81 -10.62
C THR A 18 7.24 -6.99 -11.29
N ARG A 19 6.66 -8.19 -11.23
CA ARG A 19 5.33 -8.49 -11.78
C ARG A 19 4.28 -7.57 -11.16
N VAL A 20 3.29 -7.17 -11.96
CA VAL A 20 2.09 -6.48 -11.45
C VAL A 20 1.17 -7.52 -10.84
N TRP A 21 0.82 -7.34 -9.56
CA TRP A 21 -0.09 -8.19 -8.82
C TRP A 21 -1.49 -7.57 -8.83
N THR A 22 -2.51 -8.37 -9.19
CA THR A 22 -3.89 -7.88 -9.06
C THR A 22 -4.33 -7.92 -7.60
N PRO A 23 -5.27 -7.06 -7.16
CA PRO A 23 -5.82 -7.13 -5.80
C PRO A 23 -6.41 -8.49 -5.45
N ARG A 24 -6.96 -9.21 -6.44
CA ARG A 24 -7.48 -10.58 -6.25
C ARG A 24 -6.38 -11.61 -6.04
N GLU A 25 -5.24 -11.49 -6.71
CA GLU A 25 -4.09 -12.36 -6.48
C GLU A 25 -3.50 -12.14 -5.09
N VAL A 26 -3.37 -10.89 -4.67
CA VAL A 26 -2.90 -10.52 -3.31
C VAL A 26 -3.85 -11.09 -2.25
N LEU A 27 -5.16 -10.92 -2.42
CA LEU A 27 -6.16 -11.48 -1.51
C LEU A 27 -6.10 -13.02 -1.50
N ALA A 28 -5.98 -13.65 -2.68
CA ALA A 28 -5.91 -15.11 -2.82
C ALA A 28 -4.70 -15.71 -2.10
N ALA A 29 -3.58 -15.00 -2.02
CA ALA A 29 -2.40 -15.44 -1.28
C ALA A 29 -2.69 -15.48 0.24
N ALA A 30 -3.41 -14.49 0.77
CA ALA A 30 -3.72 -14.42 2.20
C ALA A 30 -4.78 -15.43 2.67
N VAL A 31 -5.81 -15.70 1.87
CA VAL A 31 -6.95 -16.57 2.28
C VAL A 31 -6.61 -18.07 2.23
N ARG A 32 -5.37 -18.43 1.90
CA ARG A 32 -4.84 -19.79 2.04
C ARG A 32 -4.51 -20.17 3.48
N HIS A 33 -4.50 -19.18 4.38
CA HIS A 33 -4.15 -19.35 5.78
C HIS A 33 -5.37 -19.19 6.67
N ASP A 34 -5.36 -19.90 7.79
CA ASP A 34 -6.38 -19.73 8.82
C ASP A 34 -6.35 -18.31 9.41
N PRO A 35 -7.51 -17.79 9.88
CA PRO A 35 -7.54 -16.58 10.70
C PRO A 35 -6.63 -16.73 11.93
N LEU A 36 -5.92 -15.67 12.29
CA LEU A 36 -5.04 -15.67 13.46
C LEU A 36 -5.81 -15.87 14.78
N PHE A 37 -7.10 -15.54 14.77
CA PHE A 37 -8.05 -15.62 15.87
C PHE A 37 -9.47 -15.49 15.31
N ALA A 38 -10.48 -15.80 16.13
CA ALA A 38 -11.89 -15.65 15.75
C ALA A 38 -12.26 -14.17 15.50
N PRO A 39 -13.19 -13.87 14.57
CA PRO A 39 -13.58 -12.49 14.29
C PRO A 39 -14.05 -11.74 15.55
N GLY A 40 -13.50 -10.54 15.77
CA GLY A 40 -13.89 -9.66 16.88
C GLY A 40 -13.28 -10.00 18.24
N THR A 41 -12.49 -11.07 18.38
CA THR A 41 -11.94 -11.49 19.68
C THR A 41 -10.55 -10.95 19.99
N SER A 42 -9.84 -10.40 19.00
CA SER A 42 -8.51 -9.80 19.18
C SER A 42 -8.20 -8.79 18.07
N TYR A 43 -7.03 -8.16 18.16
CA TYR A 43 -6.54 -7.19 17.19
C TYR A 43 -5.18 -7.62 16.64
N SER A 44 -5.02 -7.53 15.31
CA SER A 44 -3.75 -7.64 14.62
C SER A 44 -3.83 -6.86 13.31
N TYR A 45 -2.79 -6.07 13.03
CA TYR A 45 -2.70 -5.30 11.79
C TYR A 45 -2.67 -6.23 10.57
N SER A 46 -3.42 -5.88 9.52
CA SER A 46 -3.57 -6.72 8.33
C SER A 46 -3.79 -5.86 7.10
N ASN A 47 -2.80 -5.79 6.20
CA ASN A 47 -2.96 -5.16 4.90
C ASN A 47 -4.07 -5.84 4.09
N THR A 48 -4.24 -7.16 4.26
CA THR A 48 -5.30 -7.96 3.62
C THR A 48 -6.69 -7.38 3.87
N ASN A 49 -6.93 -6.80 5.05
CA ASN A 49 -8.23 -6.21 5.37
C ASN A 49 -8.54 -5.03 4.45
N TYR A 50 -7.55 -4.18 4.17
CA TYR A 50 -7.73 -3.02 3.29
C TYR A 50 -7.86 -3.43 1.82
N THR A 51 -7.11 -4.43 1.36
CA THR A 51 -7.32 -5.02 0.02
C THR A 51 -8.73 -5.61 -0.13
N ALA A 52 -9.24 -6.31 0.89
CA ALA A 52 -10.63 -6.78 0.86
C ALA A 52 -11.64 -5.61 0.82
N LEU A 53 -11.42 -4.54 1.61
CA LEU A 53 -12.28 -3.36 1.59
C LEU A 53 -12.29 -2.65 0.24
N GLY A 54 -11.13 -2.52 -0.43
CA GLY A 54 -11.06 -1.97 -1.78
C GLY A 54 -11.88 -2.78 -2.77
N LEU A 55 -11.75 -4.12 -2.74
CA LEU A 55 -12.51 -5.01 -3.62
C LEU A 55 -14.02 -4.96 -3.37
N ILE A 56 -14.43 -4.81 -2.11
CA ILE A 56 -15.84 -4.61 -1.74
C ILE A 56 -16.34 -3.28 -2.30
N ALA A 57 -15.56 -2.19 -2.14
CA ALA A 57 -15.92 -0.88 -2.64
C ALA A 57 -16.13 -0.89 -4.16
N GLU A 58 -15.22 -1.49 -4.92
CA GLU A 58 -15.37 -1.65 -6.38
C GLU A 58 -16.59 -2.51 -6.73
N LYS A 59 -16.80 -3.63 -6.01
CA LYS A 59 -17.92 -4.53 -6.27
C LYS A 59 -19.29 -3.89 -6.02
N VAL A 60 -19.42 -3.11 -4.96
CA VAL A 60 -20.69 -2.47 -4.56
C VAL A 60 -21.01 -1.26 -5.44
N THR A 61 -20.00 -0.55 -5.92
CA THR A 61 -20.19 0.71 -6.68
C THR A 61 -20.10 0.52 -8.19
N GLY A 62 -19.39 -0.51 -8.67
CA GLY A 62 -19.05 -0.67 -10.08
C GLY A 62 -17.96 0.27 -10.58
N HIS A 63 -17.37 1.11 -9.72
CA HIS A 63 -16.29 2.06 -10.06
C HIS A 63 -14.96 1.51 -9.59
N THR A 64 -13.85 1.91 -10.22
CA THR A 64 -12.52 1.55 -9.70
C THR A 64 -12.24 2.27 -8.39
N LEU A 65 -11.35 1.73 -7.56
CA LEU A 65 -10.98 2.39 -6.31
C LEU A 65 -10.34 3.77 -6.56
N GLY A 66 -9.55 3.90 -7.64
CA GLY A 66 -8.98 5.19 -8.05
C GLY A 66 -10.05 6.22 -8.38
N ASP A 67 -11.09 5.81 -9.13
CA ASP A 67 -12.23 6.69 -9.45
C ASP A 67 -12.97 7.08 -8.18
N LEU A 68 -13.23 6.15 -7.26
CA LEU A 68 -13.89 6.46 -5.99
C LEU A 68 -13.10 7.46 -5.15
N VAL A 69 -11.77 7.31 -5.07
CA VAL A 69 -10.90 8.28 -4.40
C VAL A 69 -11.00 9.64 -5.07
N GLN A 70 -10.98 9.68 -6.40
CA GLN A 70 -11.06 10.92 -7.16
C GLN A 70 -12.42 11.61 -7.00
N GLU A 71 -13.52 10.89 -7.17
CA GLU A 71 -14.88 11.41 -7.16
C GLU A 71 -15.34 11.83 -5.77
N ARG A 72 -14.98 11.05 -4.74
CA ARG A 72 -15.53 11.22 -3.39
C ARG A 72 -14.63 11.99 -2.44
N ILE A 73 -13.32 12.06 -2.72
CA ILE A 73 -12.34 12.66 -1.82
C ILE A 73 -11.50 13.71 -2.53
N ALA A 74 -10.66 13.30 -3.50
CA ALA A 74 -9.64 14.19 -4.06
C ALA A 74 -10.24 15.34 -4.88
N GLY A 75 -11.26 15.09 -5.69
CA GLY A 75 -11.99 16.10 -6.45
C GLY A 75 -12.68 17.14 -5.56
N PRO A 76 -13.59 16.74 -4.65
CA PRO A 76 -14.30 17.66 -3.75
C PRO A 76 -13.40 18.47 -2.81
N LEU A 77 -12.22 17.96 -2.47
CA LEU A 77 -11.24 18.65 -1.63
C LEU A 77 -10.13 19.35 -2.41
N HIS A 78 -10.16 19.29 -3.74
CA HIS A 78 -9.14 19.85 -4.64
C HIS A 78 -7.72 19.34 -4.34
N LEU A 79 -7.55 18.04 -4.08
CA LEU A 79 -6.28 17.37 -3.82
C LEU A 79 -5.56 17.04 -5.14
N LYS A 80 -4.97 18.05 -5.77
CA LYS A 80 -4.43 17.96 -7.14
C LYS A 80 -3.24 17.02 -7.30
N ASN A 81 -2.58 16.63 -6.21
CA ASN A 81 -1.41 15.76 -6.22
C ASN A 81 -1.66 14.45 -5.48
N THR A 82 -2.93 14.03 -5.36
CA THR A 82 -3.32 12.82 -4.65
C THR A 82 -3.99 11.83 -5.58
N TYR A 83 -3.45 10.62 -5.69
CA TYR A 83 -3.95 9.57 -6.58
C TYR A 83 -3.54 8.18 -6.09
N LEU A 84 -4.29 7.16 -6.52
CA LEU A 84 -3.97 5.76 -6.27
C LEU A 84 -3.05 5.24 -7.38
N VAL A 85 -1.92 4.64 -7.01
CA VAL A 85 -1.03 3.96 -7.94
C VAL A 85 -1.50 2.53 -8.19
N THR A 86 -1.51 2.11 -9.45
CA THR A 86 -2.00 0.76 -9.82
C THR A 86 -0.96 -0.15 -10.48
N GLY A 87 0.20 0.37 -10.91
CA GLY A 87 1.19 -0.43 -11.61
C GLY A 87 2.62 0.09 -11.62
N PHE A 88 3.46 -0.64 -12.36
CA PHE A 88 4.89 -0.37 -12.50
C PHE A 88 5.14 0.92 -13.29
N GLY A 89 5.98 1.82 -12.77
CA GLY A 89 6.38 3.04 -13.48
C GLY A 89 5.49 4.27 -13.22
N GLU A 90 4.32 4.11 -12.60
CA GLU A 90 3.54 5.25 -12.10
C GLU A 90 4.29 6.03 -10.99
N THR A 91 5.21 5.36 -10.31
CA THR A 91 6.15 5.96 -9.35
C THR A 91 7.39 6.59 -9.99
N LYS A 92 7.58 6.47 -11.32
CA LYS A 92 8.67 7.14 -12.06
C LYS A 92 8.26 8.55 -12.47
N ASN A 93 7.86 9.34 -11.49
CA ASN A 93 7.48 10.74 -11.67
C ASN A 93 8.57 11.61 -11.05
N PRO A 94 9.24 12.50 -11.82
CA PRO A 94 10.35 13.31 -11.31
C PRO A 94 9.95 14.30 -10.22
N ARG A 95 8.64 14.48 -9.97
CA ARG A 95 8.10 15.28 -8.86
C ARG A 95 8.01 14.50 -7.54
N LEU A 96 8.20 13.18 -7.56
CA LEU A 96 8.21 12.36 -6.35
C LEU A 96 9.58 12.44 -5.70
N ALA A 97 9.58 12.51 -4.37
CA ALA A 97 10.80 12.32 -3.60
C ALA A 97 11.30 10.88 -3.78
N HIS A 98 12.62 10.72 -3.80
CA HIS A 98 13.21 9.39 -3.84
C HIS A 98 13.02 8.66 -2.49
N GLY A 99 12.67 7.38 -2.57
CA GLY A 99 12.67 6.46 -1.43
C GLY A 99 14.00 5.73 -1.33
N TYR A 100 14.51 5.57 -0.11
CA TYR A 100 15.73 4.82 0.17
C TYR A 100 15.51 3.85 1.32
N GLU A 101 15.88 2.60 1.09
CA GLU A 101 15.86 1.54 2.11
C GLU A 101 17.27 0.98 2.30
N PRO A 102 17.60 0.44 3.49
CA PRO A 102 18.88 -0.23 3.69
C PRO A 102 19.07 -1.37 2.70
N ASP A 103 20.32 -1.54 2.24
CA ASP A 103 20.68 -2.64 1.35
C ASP A 103 20.60 -4.01 2.07
N ALA A 104 20.84 -5.09 1.32
CA ALA A 104 20.77 -6.45 1.84
C ALA A 104 21.73 -6.73 3.01
N ALA A 105 22.83 -5.99 3.14
CA ALA A 105 23.77 -6.15 4.25
C ALA A 105 23.29 -5.45 5.54
N HIS A 106 22.42 -4.44 5.41
CA HIS A 106 21.99 -3.59 6.52
C HIS A 106 20.50 -3.73 6.91
N VAL A 107 19.67 -4.36 6.07
CA VAL A 107 18.22 -4.49 6.31
C VAL A 107 17.86 -5.48 7.43
N GLY A 108 18.72 -6.45 7.72
CA GLY A 108 18.44 -7.56 8.64
C GLY A 108 17.83 -7.17 9.99
N PRO A 109 18.38 -6.18 10.73
CA PRO A 109 17.82 -5.72 12.00
C PRO A 109 16.43 -5.07 11.92
N LEU A 110 15.98 -4.65 10.74
CA LEU A 110 14.68 -4.00 10.52
C LEU A 110 13.60 -4.98 10.07
N LEU A 111 13.98 -6.19 9.67
CA LEU A 111 13.03 -7.20 9.22
C LEU A 111 12.30 -7.82 10.41
N PRO A 112 11.00 -8.16 10.25
CA PRO A 112 10.32 -8.99 11.22
C PRO A 112 11.05 -10.32 11.43
N PRO A 113 11.01 -10.92 12.63
CA PRO A 113 11.75 -12.14 12.95
C PRO A 113 11.33 -13.36 12.11
N TYR A 114 10.15 -13.30 11.49
CA TYR A 114 9.60 -14.33 10.61
C TYR A 114 9.88 -14.05 9.12
N ALA A 115 10.61 -13.00 8.77
CA ALA A 115 10.95 -12.72 7.38
C ALA A 115 11.83 -13.86 6.82
N PRO A 116 11.53 -14.39 5.61
CA PRO A 116 12.36 -15.39 4.96
C PRO A 116 13.81 -14.92 4.80
N ALA A 117 14.76 -15.85 4.91
CA ALA A 117 16.16 -15.57 4.62
C ALA A 117 16.33 -15.00 3.21
N GLY A 118 17.15 -13.95 3.07
CA GLY A 118 17.36 -13.25 1.81
C GLY A 118 16.30 -12.19 1.46
N THR A 119 15.34 -11.93 2.36
CA THR A 119 14.46 -10.75 2.24
C THR A 119 15.32 -9.49 2.25
N ALA A 120 15.24 -8.70 1.19
CA ALA A 120 15.92 -7.41 1.07
C ALA A 120 15.20 -6.55 0.04
N PHE A 121 15.35 -5.23 0.15
CA PHE A 121 14.86 -4.31 -0.87
C PHE A 121 15.73 -4.36 -2.13
N ALA A 122 15.07 -4.33 -3.29
CA ALA A 122 15.73 -4.26 -4.59
C ALA A 122 15.67 -2.84 -5.15
N GLY A 123 16.80 -2.39 -5.70
CA GLY A 123 16.91 -1.08 -6.33
C GLY A 123 18.35 -0.74 -6.71
N PRO A 124 18.58 0.34 -7.46
CA PRO A 124 19.93 0.85 -7.71
C PRO A 124 20.64 1.17 -6.40
N ALA A 125 21.89 0.71 -6.26
CA ALA A 125 22.71 0.98 -5.08
C ALA A 125 22.98 2.49 -4.94
N ARG A 126 23.02 2.96 -3.68
CA ARG A 126 23.31 4.33 -3.27
C ARG A 126 24.38 4.32 -2.18
N SER A 127 24.98 5.48 -1.95
CA SER A 127 25.99 5.65 -0.89
C SER A 127 25.44 5.30 0.49
N ALA A 128 26.33 4.99 1.43
CA ALA A 128 26.01 4.74 2.84
C ALA A 128 25.12 3.51 3.12
N GLY A 129 25.13 2.51 2.24
CA GLY A 129 24.47 1.21 2.49
C GLY A 129 22.97 1.21 2.20
N TYR A 130 22.54 1.97 1.19
CA TYR A 130 21.12 2.10 0.80
C TYR A 130 20.89 1.69 -0.66
N VAL A 131 19.65 1.34 -0.98
CA VAL A 131 19.14 1.16 -2.34
C VAL A 131 18.01 2.14 -2.61
N ASP A 132 17.89 2.61 -3.85
CA ASP A 132 16.80 3.48 -4.29
C ASP A 132 15.56 2.65 -4.62
N THR A 133 14.53 2.76 -3.78
CA THR A 133 13.29 1.98 -3.86
C THR A 133 12.15 2.75 -4.52
N THR A 134 12.40 3.95 -5.04
CA THR A 134 11.38 4.81 -5.69
C THR A 134 10.61 4.07 -6.78
N GLY A 135 11.29 3.18 -7.50
CA GLY A 135 10.72 2.42 -8.62
C GLY A 135 10.06 1.09 -8.26
N ILE A 136 9.92 0.74 -6.98
CA ILE A 136 9.26 -0.51 -6.58
C ILE A 136 7.80 -0.53 -7.06
N ASN A 137 7.35 -1.70 -7.50
CA ASN A 137 5.99 -1.92 -7.94
C ASN A 137 5.01 -1.80 -6.76
N ALA A 138 4.20 -0.74 -6.72
CA ALA A 138 3.22 -0.52 -5.65
C ALA A 138 1.90 -1.33 -5.83
N SER A 139 1.79 -2.20 -6.84
CA SER A 139 0.55 -2.96 -7.11
C SER A 139 0.12 -3.88 -5.96
N THR A 140 1.05 -4.38 -5.14
CA THR A 140 0.73 -5.15 -3.94
C THR A 140 0.19 -4.29 -2.79
N LEU A 141 0.45 -2.98 -2.80
CA LEU A 141 -0.03 -2.05 -1.77
C LEU A 141 -1.48 -1.66 -2.03
N TRP A 142 -1.81 -1.23 -3.26
CA TRP A 142 -3.16 -0.85 -3.70
C TRP A 142 -3.99 -0.16 -2.59
N ALA A 143 -5.16 -0.68 -2.20
CA ALA A 143 -6.01 -0.10 -1.15
C ALA A 143 -5.35 -0.04 0.25
N ALA A 144 -4.34 -0.87 0.52
CA ALA A 144 -3.65 -0.93 1.81
C ALA A 144 -2.54 0.11 1.97
N GLY A 145 -2.08 0.74 0.89
CA GLY A 145 -1.01 1.74 0.98
C GLY A 145 -0.50 2.33 -0.34
N GLY A 146 -1.17 2.10 -1.46
CA GLY A 146 -0.72 2.50 -2.81
C GLY A 146 -1.01 3.96 -3.16
N MET A 147 -1.35 4.81 -2.19
CA MET A 147 -1.66 6.22 -2.44
C MET A 147 -0.39 7.07 -2.53
N VAL A 148 -0.37 7.99 -3.50
CA VAL A 148 0.61 9.08 -3.58
C VAL A 148 -0.08 10.38 -3.18
N SER A 149 0.61 11.25 -2.45
CA SER A 149 0.08 12.56 -2.04
C SER A 149 1.20 13.57 -1.76
N THR A 150 0.83 14.76 -1.27
CA THR A 150 1.74 15.79 -0.75
C THR A 150 1.34 16.14 0.68
N ALA A 151 2.26 16.71 1.48
CA ALA A 151 1.94 17.18 2.82
C ALA A 151 0.78 18.21 2.84
N GLN A 152 0.69 19.04 1.80
CA GLN A 152 -0.39 20.02 1.66
C GLN A 152 -1.75 19.34 1.44
N ASP A 153 -1.83 18.38 0.51
CA ASP A 153 -3.08 17.66 0.25
C ASP A 153 -3.49 16.79 1.44
N TRP A 154 -2.53 16.14 2.11
CA TRP A 154 -2.76 15.37 3.34
C TRP A 154 -3.36 16.23 4.46
N THR A 155 -2.89 17.47 4.61
CA THR A 155 -3.43 18.41 5.60
C THR A 155 -4.89 18.78 5.29
N ARG A 156 -5.23 18.99 4.00
CA ARG A 156 -6.61 19.27 3.57
C ARG A 156 -7.53 18.08 3.81
N PHE A 157 -7.09 16.87 3.44
CA PHE A 157 -7.82 15.63 3.70
C PHE A 157 -8.09 15.44 5.20
N SER A 158 -7.05 15.52 6.02
CA SER A 158 -7.15 15.32 7.48
C SER A 158 -8.10 16.32 8.12
N SER A 159 -8.00 17.61 7.73
CA SER A 159 -8.90 18.66 8.21
C SER A 159 -10.36 18.39 7.82
N ALA A 160 -10.61 17.96 6.58
CA ALA A 160 -11.96 17.64 6.09
C ALA A 160 -12.55 16.40 6.77
N LEU A 161 -11.73 15.39 7.06
CA LEU A 161 -12.17 14.19 7.76
C LEU A 161 -12.56 14.50 9.20
N ILE A 162 -11.67 15.15 9.96
CA ILE A 162 -11.86 15.42 11.39
C ILE A 162 -12.99 16.42 11.63
N SER A 163 -13.21 17.36 10.71
CA SER A 163 -14.32 18.31 10.78
C SER A 163 -15.69 17.72 10.41
N GLY A 164 -15.77 16.44 10.00
CA GLY A 164 -17.01 15.81 9.56
C GLY A 164 -17.48 16.23 8.17
N LYS A 165 -16.64 16.93 7.38
CA LYS A 165 -16.99 17.34 6.01
C LYS A 165 -17.09 16.14 5.05
N LEU A 166 -16.35 15.06 5.31
CA LEU A 166 -16.33 13.87 4.45
C LEU A 166 -17.35 12.80 4.86
N LEU A 167 -17.65 12.69 6.15
CA LEU A 167 -18.55 11.67 6.68
C LEU A 167 -19.57 12.33 7.60
N PRO A 168 -20.88 12.12 7.37
CA PRO A 168 -21.90 12.60 8.31
C PRO A 168 -21.74 11.89 9.66
N PRO A 169 -22.26 12.48 10.77
CA PRO A 169 -22.38 11.79 12.03
C PRO A 169 -23.14 10.45 11.86
N ALA A 170 -22.77 9.45 12.65
CA ALA A 170 -23.52 8.21 12.68
C ALA A 170 -24.99 8.48 13.09
N LEU A 171 -25.92 7.80 12.40
CA LEU A 171 -27.35 7.82 12.72
C LEU A 171 -27.63 7.11 14.05
#